data_AF-A0AAD6Z299-F1
#
_entry.id   AF-A0AAD6Z299-F1
#
_cell.length_a   1.000
_cell.length_b   1.000
_cell.length_c   1.000
_cell.angle_alpha   90.00
_cell.angle_beta   90.00
_cell.angle_gamma   90.00
#
_symmetry.space_group_name_H-M   'P 1'
#
loop_
_entity.id
_entity.type
_entity.pdbx_description
1 polymer ?
#
loop_
_entity_poly.entity_id
_entity_poly.type
_entity_poly.pdbx_seq_one_letter_code
_entity_poly.pdbx_strand_id
1 'polypeptide(L)'
;MTLDVIGEAGFNYQFNALDPNGEINELEEALTRLMHSPQSHRQSVIRLLQAEIPILSFLPTPGAKIMDEARGKMMEIARQLLVNSQADIKAGGISATKRDLLSLLVQSNATRGIQEDQRLNDTDVIAQIPTFFVAGDETTSIATALALHALSVHPSVQSKLREELLSIARDDPTMDELNSFPYLENVVREVMRVYPPVAFSKREAMEDDVLPLSKPYLDRNGKSYDTISYVQIVF
;
A
#
# COMPACT_ATOMS: atom_id res chain seq x y z
N MET A 1 -3.07 -14.55 2.91
CA MET A 1 -1.65 -14.69 2.51
C MET A 1 -0.90 -13.38 2.61
N THR A 2 -1.11 -12.38 1.74
CA THR A 2 -0.36 -11.11 1.82
C THR A 2 -0.58 -10.38 3.13
N LEU A 3 -1.82 -10.40 3.64
CA LEU A 3 -2.18 -9.88 4.95
C LEU A 3 -1.41 -10.57 6.09
N ASP A 4 -1.26 -11.89 6.04
CA ASP A 4 -0.45 -12.65 7.00
C ASP A 4 1.03 -12.27 6.92
N VAL A 5 1.57 -12.12 5.71
CA VAL A 5 2.97 -11.74 5.48
C VAL A 5 3.27 -10.35 6.04
N ILE A 6 2.43 -9.35 5.74
CA ILE A 6 2.63 -7.99 6.27
C ILE A 6 2.36 -7.92 7.78
N GLY A 7 1.41 -8.72 8.28
CA GLY A 7 1.15 -8.88 9.71
C GLY A 7 2.36 -9.40 10.46
N GLU A 8 2.90 -10.52 10.03
CA GLU A 8 4.03 -11.18 10.70
C GLU A 8 5.32 -10.37 10.53
N ALA A 9 5.70 -10.02 9.30
CA ALA A 9 6.96 -9.31 9.05
C ALA A 9 6.93 -7.85 9.52
N GLY A 10 5.77 -7.19 9.44
CA GLY A 10 5.62 -5.78 9.78
C GLY A 10 5.31 -5.52 11.25
N PHE A 11 4.54 -6.39 11.89
CA PHE A 11 3.91 -6.10 13.18
C PHE A 11 3.92 -7.28 14.16
N ASN A 12 4.56 -8.40 13.79
CA ASN A 12 4.52 -9.64 14.56
C ASN A 12 3.07 -10.04 14.93
N TYR A 13 2.15 -9.84 13.98
CA TYR A 13 0.72 -10.02 14.15
C TYR A 13 0.20 -11.11 13.20
N GLN A 14 -0.48 -12.11 13.76
CA GLN A 14 -1.03 -13.23 12.99
C GLN A 14 -2.49 -12.97 12.66
N PHE A 15 -2.79 -12.76 11.38
CA PHE A 15 -4.15 -12.63 10.89
C PHE A 15 -4.86 -13.98 10.76
N ASN A 16 -4.10 -15.03 10.39
CA ASN A 16 -4.63 -16.35 10.05
C ASN A 16 -5.65 -16.28 8.90
N ALA A 17 -5.42 -15.39 7.93
CA ALA A 17 -6.35 -15.10 6.83
C ALA A 17 -6.55 -16.29 5.86
N LEU A 18 -5.78 -17.36 6.02
CA LEU A 18 -5.91 -18.61 5.25
C LEU A 18 -6.50 -19.78 6.06
N ASP A 19 -6.85 -19.60 7.33
CA ASP A 19 -7.47 -20.67 8.12
C ASP A 19 -8.94 -20.85 7.70
N PRO A 20 -9.30 -21.98 7.05
CA PRO A 20 -10.67 -22.19 6.58
C PRO A 20 -11.69 -22.38 7.71
N ASN A 21 -11.22 -22.63 8.95
CA ASN A 21 -12.07 -22.80 10.13
C ASN A 21 -11.90 -21.68 11.16
N GLY A 22 -11.05 -20.69 10.88
CA GLY A 22 -10.77 -19.57 11.77
C GLY A 22 -11.90 -18.55 11.78
N GLU A 23 -12.05 -17.83 12.89
CA GLU A 23 -12.85 -16.61 12.91
C GLU A 23 -12.12 -15.52 12.12
N ILE A 24 -12.86 -14.78 11.29
CA ILE A 24 -12.29 -13.65 10.52
C ILE A 24 -11.73 -12.63 11.52
N ASN A 25 -10.46 -12.29 11.33
CA ASN A 25 -9.76 -11.36 12.20
C ASN A 25 -10.43 -9.97 12.17
N GLU A 26 -10.59 -9.32 13.33
CA GLU A 26 -11.23 -8.00 13.41
C GLU A 26 -10.53 -6.92 12.57
N LEU A 27 -9.21 -7.00 12.43
CA LEU A 27 -8.44 -6.09 11.59
C LEU A 27 -8.67 -6.37 10.10
N GLU A 28 -8.77 -7.64 9.71
CA GLU A 28 -9.12 -8.04 8.33
C GLU A 28 -10.53 -7.58 7.96
N GLU A 29 -11.50 -7.72 8.86
CA GLU A 29 -12.86 -7.22 8.67
C GLU A 29 -12.85 -5.68 8.50
N ALA A 30 -12.11 -4.97 9.35
CA ALA A 30 -11.97 -3.52 9.27
C ALA A 30 -11.30 -3.07 7.96
N LEU A 31 -10.23 -3.74 7.53
CA LEU A 31 -9.51 -3.47 6.28
C LEU A 31 -10.39 -3.73 5.05
N THR A 32 -11.11 -4.86 5.05
CA THR A 32 -12.05 -5.20 3.98
C THR A 32 -13.18 -4.18 3.91
N ARG A 33 -13.72 -3.74 5.05
CA ARG A 33 -14.74 -2.69 5.07
C ARG A 33 -14.21 -1.37 4.55
N LEU A 34 -12.97 -1.00 4.88
CA LEU A 34 -12.33 0.23 4.40
C LEU A 34 -12.21 0.26 2.87
N MET A 35 -11.71 -0.84 2.28
CA MET A 35 -11.33 -0.86 0.86
C MET A 35 -12.48 -1.32 -0.04
N HIS A 36 -13.26 -2.32 0.41
CA HIS A 36 -14.27 -3.00 -0.39
C HIS A 36 -15.71 -2.69 0.05
N SER A 37 -15.94 -1.59 0.79
CA SER A 37 -17.30 -1.18 1.18
C SER A 37 -18.22 -1.19 -0.06
N PRO A 38 -19.29 -2.02 -0.07
CA PRO A 38 -20.15 -2.17 -1.24
C PRO A 38 -20.79 -0.83 -1.58
N GLN A 39 -20.39 -0.30 -2.72
CA GLN A 39 -20.82 0.99 -3.21
C GLN A 39 -21.92 0.82 -4.23
N SER A 40 -23.08 1.41 -3.95
CA SER A 40 -24.01 1.70 -5.05
C SER A 40 -23.33 2.65 -6.04
N HIS A 41 -23.65 2.54 -7.34
CA HIS A 41 -23.10 3.41 -8.38
C HIS A 41 -23.20 4.91 -8.04
N ARG A 42 -24.28 5.32 -7.35
CA ARG A 42 -24.48 6.69 -6.85
C ARG A 42 -23.44 7.10 -5.81
N GLN A 43 -23.04 6.20 -4.91
CA GLN A 43 -22.03 6.48 -3.88
C GLN A 43 -20.62 6.61 -4.47
N SER A 44 -20.30 5.84 -5.52
CA SER A 44 -19.02 5.98 -6.23
C SER A 44 -18.91 7.34 -6.93
N VAL A 45 -19.99 7.81 -7.58
CA VAL A 45 -20.02 9.15 -8.18
C VAL A 45 -19.87 10.24 -7.12
N ILE A 46 -20.58 10.14 -5.99
CA ILE A 46 -20.45 11.11 -4.89
C ILE A 46 -19.01 11.13 -4.36
N ARG A 47 -18.36 9.97 -4.18
CA ARG A 47 -16.96 9.91 -3.75
C ARG A 47 -15.99 10.59 -4.72
N LEU A 48 -16.16 10.36 -6.03
CA LEU A 48 -15.35 11.03 -7.05
C LEU A 48 -15.53 12.54 -6.96
N LEU A 49 -16.77 13.02 -6.81
CA LEU A 49 -17.03 14.45 -6.65
C LEU A 49 -16.44 15.01 -5.35
N GLN A 50 -16.50 14.28 -4.24
CA GLN A 50 -15.89 14.67 -2.97
C GLN A 50 -14.36 14.73 -3.04
N ALA A 51 -13.74 13.86 -3.85
CA ALA A 51 -12.29 13.85 -4.05
C ALA A 51 -11.78 15.03 -4.90
N GLU A 52 -12.61 15.57 -5.80
CA GLU A 52 -12.24 16.70 -6.66
C GLU A 52 -12.74 18.06 -6.13
N ILE A 53 -13.76 18.05 -5.26
CA ILE A 53 -14.41 19.26 -4.75
C ILE A 53 -14.44 19.19 -3.21
N PRO A 54 -13.44 19.76 -2.52
CA PRO A 54 -13.28 19.60 -1.08
C PRO A 54 -14.49 20.01 -0.24
N ILE A 55 -15.26 21.01 -0.66
CA ILE A 55 -16.47 21.43 0.07
C ILE A 55 -17.56 20.35 0.12
N LEU A 56 -17.56 19.38 -0.81
CA LEU A 56 -18.51 18.27 -0.79
C LEU A 56 -18.17 17.23 0.29
N SER A 57 -16.95 17.25 0.84
CA SER A 57 -16.53 16.32 1.91
C SER A 57 -17.31 16.52 3.22
N PHE A 58 -17.91 17.69 3.43
CA PHE A 58 -18.76 17.99 4.59
C PHE A 58 -20.14 17.31 4.54
N LEU A 59 -20.54 16.75 3.39
CA LEU A 59 -21.84 16.10 3.24
C LEU A 59 -21.82 14.70 3.89
N PRO A 60 -22.69 14.44 4.88
CA PRO A 60 -22.76 13.13 5.52
C PRO A 60 -23.29 12.10 4.51
N THR A 61 -22.47 11.09 4.20
CA THR A 61 -22.87 9.97 3.36
C THR A 61 -22.97 8.71 4.22
N PRO A 62 -23.86 7.75 3.88
CA PRO A 62 -23.89 6.46 4.55
C PRO A 62 -22.55 5.72 4.51
N GLY A 63 -21.77 5.92 3.44
CA GLY A 63 -20.41 5.40 3.32
C GLY A 63 -19.45 6.01 4.34
N ALA A 64 -19.57 7.30 4.65
CA ALA A 64 -18.70 7.97 5.62
C ALA A 64 -18.77 7.33 7.01
N LYS A 65 -19.97 6.93 7.47
CA LYS A 65 -20.13 6.25 8.77
C LYS A 65 -19.40 4.91 8.83
N ILE A 66 -19.52 4.10 7.78
CA ILE A 66 -18.85 2.80 7.70
C ILE A 66 -17.33 2.99 7.68
N MET A 67 -16.83 3.98 6.94
CA MET A 67 -15.41 4.33 6.91
C MET A 67 -14.90 4.79 8.28
N ASP A 68 -15.69 5.59 9.00
CA ASP A 68 -15.33 6.09 10.32
C ASP A 68 -15.26 4.97 11.37
N GLU A 69 -16.24 4.06 11.36
CA GLU A 69 -16.24 2.85 12.21
C GLU A 69 -15.03 1.95 11.90
N ALA A 70 -14.74 1.69 10.62
CA ALA A 70 -13.59 0.89 10.20
C ALA A 70 -12.25 1.56 10.59
N ARG A 71 -12.13 2.87 10.38
CA ARG A 71 -10.97 3.67 10.82
C ARG A 71 -10.80 3.60 12.34
N GLY A 72 -11.89 3.72 13.10
CA GLY A 72 -11.88 3.63 14.56
C GLY A 72 -11.28 2.31 15.05
N LYS A 73 -11.78 1.18 14.53
CA LYS A 73 -11.25 -0.16 14.84
C LYS A 73 -9.77 -0.31 14.47
N MET A 74 -9.38 0.12 13.28
CA MET A 74 -7.97 0.05 12.86
C MET A 74 -7.05 0.86 13.78
N MET A 75 -7.48 2.05 14.21
CA MET A 75 -6.71 2.90 15.13
C MET A 75 -6.62 2.31 16.54
N GLU A 76 -7.66 1.61 17.00
CA GLU A 76 -7.63 0.87 18.26
C GLU A 76 -6.60 -0.27 18.23
N ILE A 77 -6.63 -1.08 17.18
CA ILE A 77 -5.68 -2.20 17.01
C ILE A 77 -4.25 -1.68 16.84
N ALA A 78 -4.06 -0.61 16.06
CA ALA A 78 -2.77 0.05 15.89
C ALA A 78 -2.18 0.56 17.22
N ARG A 79 -3.02 1.13 18.11
CA ARG A 79 -2.58 1.50 19.47
C ARG A 79 -2.11 0.29 20.26
N GLN A 80 -2.84 -0.82 20.21
CA GLN A 80 -2.48 -2.03 20.93
C GLN A 80 -1.13 -2.59 20.45
N LEU A 81 -0.90 -2.59 19.12
CA LEU A 81 0.37 -3.00 18.53
C LEU A 81 1.54 -2.12 19.00
N LEU A 82 1.35 -0.80 19.04
CA LEU A 82 2.39 0.12 19.52
C LEU A 82 2.71 -0.12 21.00
N VAL A 83 1.69 -0.26 21.86
CA VAL A 83 1.88 -0.52 23.29
C VAL A 83 2.64 -1.82 23.52
N ASN A 84 2.26 -2.89 22.80
CA ASN A 84 2.94 -4.19 22.89
C ASN A 84 4.41 -4.08 22.45
N SER A 85 4.66 -3.41 21.33
CA SER A 85 6.01 -3.18 20.80
C SER A 85 6.88 -2.40 21.79
N GLN A 86 6.37 -1.31 22.38
CA GLN A 86 7.08 -0.53 23.38
C GLN A 86 7.36 -1.34 24.67
N ALA A 87 6.42 -2.16 25.10
CA ALA A 87 6.58 -3.03 26.27
C ALA A 87 7.69 -4.08 26.05
N ASP A 88 7.69 -4.71 24.87
CA ASP A 88 8.72 -5.68 24.47
C ASP A 88 10.13 -5.05 24.43
N ILE A 89 10.25 -3.84 23.86
CA ILE A 89 11.52 -3.10 23.83
C ILE A 89 12.02 -2.81 25.26
N LYS A 90 11.14 -2.41 26.18
CA LYS A 90 11.48 -2.13 27.59
C LYS A 90 11.87 -3.39 28.37
N ALA A 91 11.30 -4.54 28.06
CA ALA A 91 11.48 -5.79 28.80
C ALA A 91 12.81 -6.51 28.54
N GLY A 92 13.60 -6.10 27.54
CA GLY A 92 14.89 -6.74 27.25
C GLY A 92 15.48 -6.47 25.88
N GLY A 93 14.93 -5.52 25.11
CA GLY A 93 15.37 -5.20 23.77
C GLY A 93 14.77 -6.11 22.69
N ILE A 94 14.96 -5.72 21.43
CA ILE A 94 14.48 -6.45 20.26
C ILE A 94 15.35 -7.71 20.10
N SER A 95 14.84 -8.86 20.54
CA SER A 95 15.43 -10.16 20.16
C SER A 95 15.42 -10.29 18.64
N ALA A 96 16.38 -11.00 18.05
CA ALA A 96 16.41 -11.30 16.62
C ALA A 96 15.09 -11.94 16.11
N THR A 97 14.35 -12.60 17.02
CA THR A 97 13.05 -13.24 16.77
C THR A 97 11.83 -12.32 16.91
N LYS A 98 12.00 -11.05 17.33
CA LYS A 98 10.92 -10.04 17.47
C LYS A 98 11.24 -8.76 16.71
N ARG A 99 12.06 -8.86 15.66
CA ARG A 99 12.50 -7.72 14.85
C ARG A 99 11.50 -7.48 13.73
N ASP A 100 10.40 -6.80 14.05
CA ASP A 100 9.40 -6.35 13.08
C ASP A 100 9.56 -4.87 12.69
N LEU A 101 8.88 -4.44 11.63
CA LEU A 101 8.94 -3.05 11.12
C LEU A 101 8.57 -2.02 12.20
N LEU A 102 7.55 -2.27 13.01
CA LEU A 102 7.10 -1.37 14.07
C LEU A 102 8.14 -1.23 15.18
N SER A 103 8.75 -2.34 15.61
CA SER A 103 9.82 -2.35 16.60
C SER A 103 11.04 -1.54 16.13
N LEU A 104 11.38 -1.64 14.85
CA LEU A 104 12.45 -0.86 14.22
C LEU A 104 12.09 0.62 14.11
N LEU A 105 10.84 0.94 13.78
CA LEU A 105 10.35 2.32 13.73
C LEU A 105 10.43 2.98 15.11
N VAL A 106 9.94 2.30 16.15
CA VAL A 106 9.98 2.79 17.54
C VAL A 106 11.42 2.95 18.03
N GLN A 107 12.29 1.98 17.74
CA GLN A 107 13.70 2.05 18.12
C GLN A 107 14.44 3.18 17.39
N SER A 108 14.23 3.32 16.08
CA SER A 108 14.83 4.39 15.27
C SER A 108 14.39 5.76 15.80
N ASN A 109 13.10 5.93 16.07
CA ASN A 109 12.54 7.18 16.60
C ASN A 109 13.07 7.54 18.01
N ALA A 110 13.49 6.55 18.80
CA ALA A 110 14.13 6.75 20.11
C ALA A 110 15.64 7.02 20.03
N THR A 111 16.27 6.84 18.87
CA THR A 111 17.73 6.95 18.69
C THR A 111 18.21 8.40 18.84
N ARG A 112 19.39 8.58 19.44
CA ARG A 112 20.04 9.89 19.57
C ARG A 112 20.54 10.36 18.20
N GLY A 113 20.13 11.54 17.76
CA GLY A 113 20.57 12.13 16.48
C GLY A 113 19.44 12.61 15.56
N ILE A 114 18.20 12.22 15.83
CA ILE A 114 17.00 12.75 15.13
C ILE A 114 16.58 14.05 15.81
N GLN A 115 16.43 15.13 15.02
CA GLN A 115 15.94 16.43 15.49
C GLN A 115 14.51 16.29 16.03
N GLU A 116 14.12 17.10 17.02
CA GLU A 116 12.80 16.95 17.67
C GLU A 116 11.63 17.13 16.69
N ASP A 117 11.77 18.00 15.70
CA ASP A 117 10.80 18.24 14.63
C ASP A 117 10.67 17.08 13.63
N GLN A 118 11.61 16.15 13.63
CA GLN A 118 11.62 14.94 12.79
C GLN A 118 11.18 13.69 13.55
N ARG A 119 10.93 13.79 14.86
CA ARG A 119 10.45 12.67 15.67
C ARG A 119 8.97 12.46 15.46
N LEU A 120 8.59 11.22 15.21
CA LEU A 120 7.20 10.82 15.17
C LEU A 120 6.66 10.74 16.60
N ASN A 121 5.56 11.42 16.89
CA ASN A 121 4.85 11.17 18.15
C ASN A 121 4.07 9.84 18.03
N ASP A 122 3.55 9.33 19.15
CA ASP A 122 2.80 8.07 19.15
C ASP A 122 1.60 8.10 18.19
N THR A 123 0.93 9.25 18.04
CA THR A 123 -0.20 9.43 17.11
C THR A 123 0.26 9.26 15.66
N ASP A 124 1.41 9.83 15.30
CA ASP A 124 1.97 9.69 13.96
C ASP A 124 2.33 8.24 13.67
N VAL A 125 2.97 7.55 14.62
CA VAL A 125 3.32 6.12 14.49
C VAL A 125 2.06 5.27 14.32
N ILE A 126 1.04 5.48 15.17
CA ILE A 126 -0.24 4.78 15.09
C ILE A 126 -0.90 5.01 13.71
N ALA A 127 -0.84 6.24 13.19
CA ALA A 127 -1.42 6.57 11.89
C ALA A 127 -0.72 5.85 10.71
N GLN A 128 0.56 5.48 10.84
CA GLN A 128 1.28 4.74 9.81
C GLN A 128 0.93 3.25 9.77
N ILE A 129 0.52 2.64 10.89
CA ILE A 129 0.23 1.21 10.96
C ILE A 129 -0.84 0.77 9.94
N PRO A 130 -2.03 1.40 9.87
CA PRO A 130 -3.02 1.09 8.82
C PRO A 130 -2.51 1.34 7.41
N THR A 131 -1.65 2.35 7.23
CA THR A 131 -1.06 2.68 5.92
C THR A 131 -0.20 1.53 5.41
N PHE A 132 0.65 0.94 6.26
CA PHE A 132 1.45 -0.22 5.90
C PHE A 132 0.61 -1.46 5.60
N PHE A 133 -0.45 -1.72 6.37
CA PHE A 133 -1.35 -2.84 6.09
C PHE A 133 -2.01 -2.71 4.72
N VAL A 134 -2.63 -1.56 4.44
CA VAL A 134 -3.28 -1.29 3.15
C VAL A 134 -2.27 -1.40 2.00
N ALA A 135 -1.10 -0.74 2.14
CA ALA A 135 -0.09 -0.70 1.09
C ALA A 135 0.62 -2.04 0.85
N GLY A 136 0.76 -2.90 1.87
CA GLY A 136 1.44 -4.18 1.75
C GLY A 136 0.53 -5.32 1.28
N ASP A 137 -0.76 -5.25 1.61
CA ASP A 137 -1.71 -6.33 1.36
C ASP A 137 -2.31 -6.26 -0.05
N GLU A 138 -3.11 -5.23 -0.33
CA GLU A 138 -3.97 -5.19 -1.52
C GLU A 138 -3.17 -5.09 -2.82
N THR A 139 -2.15 -4.22 -2.87
CA THR A 139 -1.34 -4.06 -4.09
C THR A 139 -0.63 -5.33 -4.49
N THR A 140 -0.09 -6.06 -3.51
CA THR A 140 0.64 -7.31 -3.73
C THR A 140 -0.33 -8.42 -4.11
N SER A 141 -1.46 -8.54 -3.42
CA SER A 141 -2.51 -9.51 -3.77
C SER A 141 -3.03 -9.32 -5.19
N ILE A 142 -3.32 -8.07 -5.57
CA ILE A 142 -3.78 -7.72 -6.92
C ILE A 142 -2.69 -8.03 -7.95
N ALA A 143 -1.43 -7.63 -7.70
CA ALA A 143 -0.31 -7.92 -8.60
C ALA A 143 -0.14 -9.42 -8.83
N THR A 144 -0.17 -10.23 -7.76
CA THR A 144 -0.04 -11.69 -7.85
C THR A 144 -1.20 -12.32 -8.59
N ALA A 145 -2.45 -11.91 -8.30
CA ALA A 145 -3.62 -12.42 -9.00
C ALA A 145 -3.56 -12.12 -10.51
N LEU A 146 -3.15 -10.91 -10.88
CA LEU A 146 -2.99 -10.49 -12.28
C LEU A 146 -1.81 -11.19 -12.96
N ALA A 147 -0.72 -11.45 -12.24
CA ALA A 147 0.40 -12.24 -12.76
C ALA A 147 -0.04 -13.68 -13.10
N LEU A 148 -0.77 -14.33 -12.18
CA LEU A 148 -1.30 -15.68 -12.39
C LEU A 148 -2.30 -15.71 -13.55
N HIS A 149 -3.17 -14.70 -13.63
CA HIS A 149 -4.08 -14.55 -14.77
C HIS A 149 -3.32 -14.42 -16.09
N ALA A 150 -2.33 -13.51 -16.17
CA ALA A 150 -1.51 -13.30 -17.35
C ALA A 150 -0.78 -14.59 -17.78
N LEU A 151 -0.24 -15.37 -16.84
CA LEU A 151 0.41 -16.64 -17.12
C LEU A 151 -0.59 -17.70 -17.63
N SER A 152 -1.80 -17.75 -17.05
CA SER A 152 -2.85 -18.71 -17.45
C SER A 152 -3.30 -18.54 -18.90
N VAL A 153 -3.30 -17.30 -19.40
CA VAL A 153 -3.72 -16.98 -20.79
C VAL A 153 -2.54 -16.96 -21.77
N HIS A 154 -1.30 -17.09 -21.29
CA HIS A 154 -0.08 -17.21 -22.10
C HIS A 154 0.74 -18.46 -21.75
N PRO A 155 0.28 -19.68 -22.13
CA PRO A 155 0.95 -20.93 -21.75
C PRO A 155 2.41 -21.05 -22.19
N SER A 156 2.79 -20.45 -23.32
CA SER A 156 4.18 -20.45 -23.79
C SER A 156 5.11 -19.66 -22.85
N VAL A 157 4.64 -18.53 -22.32
CA VAL A 157 5.36 -17.72 -21.32
C VAL A 157 5.48 -18.49 -20.02
N GLN A 158 4.39 -19.13 -19.59
CA GLN A 158 4.36 -19.97 -18.38
C GLN A 158 5.35 -21.14 -18.46
N SER A 159 5.37 -21.88 -19.57
CA SER A 159 6.31 -23.00 -19.76
C SER A 159 7.76 -22.52 -19.72
N LYS A 160 8.08 -21.44 -20.43
CA LYS A 160 9.43 -20.87 -20.43
C LYS A 160 9.87 -20.37 -19.06
N LEU A 161 8.96 -19.72 -18.30
CA LEU A 161 9.26 -19.31 -16.93
C LEU A 161 9.50 -20.53 -16.03
N ARG A 162 8.65 -21.55 -16.15
CA ARG A 162 8.82 -22.80 -15.39
C ARG A 162 10.16 -23.47 -15.69
N GLU A 163 10.58 -23.51 -16.95
CA GLU A 163 11.90 -24.05 -17.34
C GLU A 163 13.06 -23.30 -16.66
N GLU A 164 12.99 -21.97 -16.57
CA GLU A 164 13.99 -21.18 -15.85
C GLU A 164 13.99 -21.48 -14.34
N LEU A 165 12.80 -21.49 -13.72
CA LEU A 165 12.67 -21.71 -12.27
C LEU A 165 13.05 -23.13 -11.83
N LEU A 166 12.83 -24.14 -12.68
CA LEU A 166 13.21 -25.53 -12.41
C LEU A 166 14.73 -25.76 -12.36
N SER A 167 15.55 -24.75 -12.69
CA SER A 167 17.00 -24.82 -12.50
C SER A 167 17.41 -24.85 -11.01
N ILE A 168 16.53 -24.39 -10.10
CA ILE A 168 16.73 -24.57 -8.66
C ILE A 168 16.09 -25.88 -8.22
N ALA A 169 16.90 -26.79 -7.69
CA ALA A 169 16.49 -28.16 -7.34
C ALA A 169 15.73 -28.27 -6.00
N ARG A 170 15.51 -27.16 -5.28
CA ARG A 170 14.88 -27.13 -3.95
C ARG A 170 13.68 -26.21 -3.92
N ASP A 171 12.75 -26.49 -3.01
CA ASP A 171 11.47 -25.80 -2.91
C ASP A 171 11.53 -24.47 -2.12
N ASP A 172 12.69 -24.13 -1.56
CA ASP A 172 12.95 -22.93 -0.75
C ASP A 172 14.09 -22.07 -1.34
N PRO A 173 13.89 -21.47 -2.53
CA PRO A 173 14.87 -20.55 -3.09
C PRO A 173 15.02 -19.30 -2.21
N THR A 174 16.25 -18.82 -2.09
CA THR A 174 16.55 -17.54 -1.45
C THR A 174 16.11 -16.37 -2.35
N MET A 175 15.91 -15.19 -1.76
CA MET A 175 15.60 -13.99 -2.53
C MET A 175 16.69 -13.64 -3.55
N ASP A 176 17.97 -13.87 -3.21
CA ASP A 176 19.09 -13.60 -4.13
C ASP A 176 19.05 -14.51 -5.36
N GLU A 177 18.66 -15.78 -5.19
CA GLU A 177 18.48 -16.70 -6.32
C GLU A 177 17.28 -16.32 -7.18
N LEU A 178 16.14 -15.97 -6.56
CA LEU A 178 14.96 -15.50 -7.29
C LEU A 178 15.29 -14.25 -8.11
N ASN A 179 16.02 -13.30 -7.53
CA ASN A 179 16.45 -12.07 -8.20
C ASN A 179 17.50 -12.32 -9.30
N SER A 180 18.14 -13.50 -9.32
CA SER A 180 19.11 -13.85 -10.35
C SER A 180 18.47 -14.26 -11.67
N PHE A 181 17.15 -14.50 -11.70
CA PHE A 181 16.42 -14.99 -12.86
C PHE A 181 15.96 -13.86 -13.80
N PRO A 182 16.60 -13.69 -14.98
CA PRO A 182 16.26 -12.60 -15.87
C PRO A 182 14.88 -12.73 -16.50
N TYR A 183 14.38 -13.96 -16.74
CA TYR A 183 13.05 -14.12 -17.35
C TYR A 183 11.93 -13.94 -16.32
N LEU A 184 12.10 -14.39 -15.08
CA LEU A 184 11.21 -14.03 -13.96
C LEU A 184 11.08 -12.51 -13.82
N GLU A 185 12.19 -11.78 -13.78
CA GLU A 185 12.20 -10.32 -13.70
C GLU A 185 11.42 -9.70 -14.87
N ASN A 186 11.67 -10.16 -16.10
CA ASN A 186 10.93 -9.69 -17.28
C ASN A 186 9.43 -9.95 -17.19
N VAL A 187 9.01 -11.12 -16.69
CA VAL A 187 7.59 -11.46 -16.50
C VAL A 187 6.96 -10.51 -15.48
N VAL A 188 7.59 -10.32 -14.32
CA VAL A 188 7.08 -9.41 -13.27
C VAL A 188 6.95 -7.99 -13.81
N ARG A 189 7.98 -7.48 -14.50
CA ARG A 189 7.96 -6.14 -15.10
C ARG A 189 6.86 -5.99 -16.15
N GLU A 190 6.65 -7.00 -16.98
CA GLU A 190 5.62 -6.95 -18.02
C GLU A 190 4.20 -6.99 -17.42
N VAL A 191 3.99 -7.80 -16.38
CA VAL A 191 2.73 -7.80 -15.62
C VAL A 191 2.48 -6.42 -15.02
N MET A 192 3.47 -5.81 -14.36
CA MET A 192 3.33 -4.48 -13.77
C MET A 192 3.13 -3.38 -14.83
N ARG A 193 3.65 -3.56 -16.05
CA ARG A 193 3.45 -2.64 -17.18
C ARG A 193 2.03 -2.72 -17.76
N VAL A 194 1.49 -3.93 -17.91
CA VAL A 194 0.18 -4.16 -18.55
C VAL A 194 -0.97 -4.04 -17.55
N TYR A 195 -0.75 -4.52 -16.32
CA TYR A 195 -1.74 -4.61 -15.26
C TYR A 195 -1.23 -3.97 -13.95
N PRO A 196 -0.95 -2.65 -13.94
CA PRO A 196 -0.46 -1.99 -12.74
C PRO A 196 -1.53 -2.01 -11.62
N PRO A 197 -1.21 -2.48 -10.39
CA PRO A 197 -2.15 -2.40 -9.26
C PRO A 197 -2.59 -0.97 -8.95
N VAL A 198 -1.70 0.01 -9.20
CA VAL A 198 -1.97 1.44 -9.04
C VAL A 198 -1.79 2.13 -10.40
N ALA A 199 -2.90 2.40 -11.09
CA ALA A 199 -2.88 2.90 -12.48
C ALA A 199 -2.52 4.40 -12.61
N PHE A 200 -2.69 5.20 -11.57
CA PHE A 200 -2.36 6.62 -11.58
C PHE A 200 -1.93 7.10 -10.19
N SER A 201 -1.12 8.16 -10.15
CA SER A 201 -0.69 8.80 -8.92
C SER A 201 -0.90 10.30 -9.06
N LYS A 202 -1.65 10.91 -8.13
CA LYS A 202 -1.91 12.34 -8.15
C LYS A 202 -0.72 13.11 -7.56
N ARG A 203 -0.50 14.33 -8.04
CA ARG A 203 0.48 15.29 -7.51
C ARG A 203 -0.22 16.64 -7.37
N GLU A 204 0.15 17.37 -6.34
CA GLU A 204 -0.31 18.73 -6.08
C GLU A 204 0.91 19.64 -5.99
N ALA A 205 0.85 20.78 -6.68
CA ALA A 205 1.93 21.76 -6.67
C ALA A 205 1.89 22.53 -5.34
N MET A 206 2.95 22.40 -4.55
CA MET A 206 3.08 23.12 -3.27
C MET A 206 3.48 24.58 -3.45
N GLU A 207 4.03 24.91 -4.61
CA GLU A 207 4.43 26.26 -5.03
C GLU A 207 4.15 26.37 -6.54
N ASP A 208 4.12 27.60 -7.05
CA ASP A 208 3.97 27.84 -8.49
C ASP A 208 5.13 27.22 -9.26
N ASP A 209 4.82 26.46 -10.32
CA ASP A 209 5.82 25.73 -11.09
C ASP A 209 5.45 25.70 -12.59
N VAL A 210 6.42 25.40 -13.44
CA VAL A 210 6.27 25.32 -14.88
C VAL A 210 6.72 23.96 -15.37
N LEU A 211 5.78 23.19 -15.91
CA LEU A 211 6.06 21.88 -16.49
C LEU A 211 6.49 22.04 -17.96
N PRO A 212 7.76 21.73 -18.31
CA PRO A 212 8.20 21.74 -19.70
C PRO A 212 7.62 20.54 -20.45
N LEU A 213 7.15 20.77 -21.68
CA LEU A 213 6.59 19.75 -22.55
C LEU A 213 7.61 19.29 -23.59
N SER A 214 7.69 17.98 -23.81
CA SER A 214 8.53 17.41 -24.86
C SER A 214 8.02 17.70 -26.27
N LYS A 215 6.72 17.99 -26.42
CA LYS A 215 6.07 18.39 -27.66
C LYS A 215 5.14 19.58 -27.40
N PRO A 216 5.20 20.65 -28.20
CA PRO A 216 4.30 21.78 -28.05
C PRO A 216 2.84 21.39 -28.27
N TYR A 217 1.91 22.03 -27.55
CA TYR A 217 0.48 21.94 -27.82
C TYR A 217 -0.05 23.25 -28.40
N LEU A 218 -1.19 23.17 -29.11
CA LEU A 218 -1.89 24.33 -29.64
C LEU A 218 -3.10 24.65 -28.76
N ASP A 219 -3.30 25.92 -28.43
CA ASP A 219 -4.54 26.36 -27.80
C ASP A 219 -5.69 26.46 -28.80
N ARG A 220 -6.88 26.83 -28.30
CA ARG A 220 -8.09 27.04 -29.12
C ARG A 220 -7.93 28.12 -30.21
N ASN A 221 -6.93 29.00 -30.09
CA ASN A 221 -6.64 30.07 -31.04
C ASN A 221 -5.48 29.72 -31.98
N GLY A 222 -4.94 28.50 -31.90
CA GLY A 222 -3.81 28.05 -32.72
C GLY A 222 -2.45 28.57 -32.26
N LYS A 223 -2.34 29.14 -31.05
CA LYS A 223 -1.05 29.55 -30.49
C LYS A 223 -0.36 28.35 -29.86
N SER A 224 0.94 28.21 -30.14
CA SER A 224 1.76 27.10 -29.64
C SER A 224 2.37 27.41 -28.27
N TYR A 225 2.36 26.42 -27.38
CA TYR A 225 2.97 26.45 -26.06
C TYR A 225 3.82 25.21 -25.85
N ASP A 226 4.99 25.40 -25.25
CA ASP A 226 5.95 24.38 -24.86
C ASP A 226 5.95 24.11 -23.35
N THR A 227 5.13 24.83 -22.58
CA THR A 227 5.05 24.71 -21.12
C THR A 227 3.61 24.75 -20.60
N ILE A 228 3.36 24.12 -19.45
CA ILE A 228 2.13 24.26 -18.67
C ILE A 228 2.47 24.86 -17.30
N SER A 229 1.87 26.00 -16.97
CA SER A 229 2.01 26.60 -15.64
C SER A 229 1.05 25.94 -14.64
N TYR A 230 1.56 25.53 -13.50
CA TYR A 230 0.80 25.12 -12.33
C TYR A 230 0.82 26.26 -11.31
N VAL A 231 -0.33 26.50 -10.68
CA VAL A 231 -0.47 27.48 -9.61
C VAL A 231 -0.81 26.72 -8.34
N GLN A 232 -0.20 27.10 -7.23
CA GLN A 232 -0.55 26.53 -5.92
C GLN A 232 -2.05 26.72 -5.66
N ILE A 233 -2.76 25.63 -5.39
CA ILE A 233 -4.17 25.69 -5.01
C ILE A 233 -4.23 25.94 -3.51
N VAL A 234 -4.52 27.17 -3.11
CA VAL A 234 -4.73 27.53 -1.70
C VAL A 234 -6.19 27.23 -1.34
N PHE A 235 -6.42 26.23 -0.48
CA PHE A 235 -7.72 25.91 0.09
C PHE A 235 -7.95 26.61 1.43
#